data_AF-A0A355FZE1-F1
#
_entry.id   AF-A0A355FZE1-F1
#
_cell.length_a   1.000
_cell.length_b   1.000
_cell.length_c   1.000
_cell.angle_alpha   90.00
_cell.angle_beta   90.00
_cell.angle_gamma   90.00
#
_symmetry.space_group_name_H-M   'P 1'
#
loop_
_entity.id
_entity.type
_entity.pdbx_description
1 polymer ?
#
loop_
_entity_poly.entity_id
_entity_poly.type
_entity_poly.pdbx_seq_one_letter_code
_entity_poly.pdbx_strand_id
1 'polypeptide(L)'
;MNRTFIAVIFLFLVIVTAVTSSAYLNRQTDELLTLAEKAFRNEALAPELVTKWEEKQVAFAVFLGHDHFESLNGSVKVLPYLKQEDYREACAEAIVKLEELKSHISFSFKNLF
;
A
#
# COMPACT_ATOMS: atom_id res chain seq x y z
N MET A 1 -0.20 -30.21 27.04
CA MET A 1 -1.00 -29.44 26.07
C MET A 1 -1.35 -30.33 24.89
N ASN A 2 -2.63 -30.43 24.53
CA ASN A 2 -3.05 -31.23 23.38
C ASN A 2 -2.57 -30.58 22.08
N ARG A 3 -2.00 -31.37 21.15
CA ARG A 3 -1.52 -30.88 19.83
C ARG A 3 -2.61 -30.13 19.06
N THR A 4 -3.87 -30.54 19.22
CA THR A 4 -5.06 -29.89 18.66
C THR A 4 -5.27 -28.47 19.19
N PHE A 5 -5.00 -28.22 20.47
CA PHE A 5 -5.14 -26.89 21.07
C PHE A 5 -4.10 -25.90 20.54
N ILE A 6 -2.86 -26.37 20.34
CA ILE A 6 -1.79 -25.57 19.75
C ILE A 6 -2.13 -25.20 18.30
N ALA A 7 -2.66 -26.15 17.51
CA ALA A 7 -3.08 -25.90 16.14
C ALA A 7 -4.22 -24.87 16.05
N VAL A 8 -5.19 -24.91 16.96
CA VAL A 8 -6.29 -23.93 17.01
C VAL A 8 -5.78 -22.53 17.36
N ILE A 9 -4.88 -22.41 18.34
CA ILE A 9 -4.25 -21.10 18.67
C ILE A 9 -3.43 -20.59 17.50
N PHE A 10 -2.63 -21.45 16.86
CA PHE A 10 -1.79 -21.06 15.73
C PHE A 10 -2.64 -20.59 14.54
N LEU A 11 -3.70 -21.32 14.22
CA LEU A 11 -4.66 -20.94 13.18
C LEU A 11 -5.33 -19.60 13.52
N PHE A 12 -5.76 -19.42 14.76
CA PHE A 12 -6.36 -18.15 15.22
C PHE A 12 -5.37 -16.98 15.10
N LEU A 13 -4.13 -17.15 15.54
CA LEU A 13 -3.08 -16.13 15.44
C LEU A 13 -2.81 -15.75 13.97
N VAL A 14 -2.69 -16.73 13.08
CA VAL A 14 -2.47 -16.49 11.64
C VAL A 14 -3.62 -15.68 11.04
N ILE A 15 -4.86 -16.02 11.38
CA ILE A 15 -6.04 -15.29 10.91
C ILE A 15 -6.02 -13.85 11.44
N VAL A 16 -5.80 -13.65 12.74
CA VAL A 16 -5.75 -12.29 13.33
C VAL A 16 -4.64 -11.45 12.71
N THR A 17 -3.45 -12.01 12.51
CA THR A 17 -2.34 -11.34 11.83
C THR A 17 -2.72 -10.97 10.39
N ALA A 18 -3.34 -11.86 9.62
CA ALA A 18 -3.78 -11.55 8.26
C ALA A 18 -4.83 -10.42 8.21
N VAL A 19 -5.82 -10.43 9.11
CA VAL A 19 -6.86 -9.36 9.21
C VAL A 19 -6.25 -8.03 9.59
N THR A 20 -5.42 -8.00 10.64
CA THR A 20 -4.83 -6.77 11.15
C THR A 20 -3.85 -6.15 10.15
N SER A 21 -3.05 -6.97 9.45
CA SER A 21 -2.18 -6.49 8.37
C SER A 21 -2.96 -5.89 7.21
N SER A 22 -4.06 -6.51 6.77
CA SER A 22 -4.89 -5.95 5.69
C SER A 22 -5.56 -4.63 6.07
N ALA A 23 -6.13 -4.55 7.29
CA ALA A 23 -6.75 -3.32 7.78
C ALA A 23 -5.72 -2.18 7.93
N TYR A 24 -4.52 -2.51 8.44
CA TYR A 24 -3.41 -1.57 8.54
C TYR A 24 -3.00 -1.04 7.16
N LEU A 25 -2.83 -1.91 6.17
CA LEU A 25 -2.40 -1.52 4.82
C LEU A 25 -3.47 -0.72 4.07
N ASN A 26 -4.75 -1.05 4.23
CA ASN A 26 -5.83 -0.23 3.70
C ASN A 26 -5.77 1.19 4.27
N ARG A 27 -5.59 1.33 5.59
CA ARG A 27 -5.44 2.64 6.22
C ARG A 27 -4.21 3.41 5.72
N GLN A 28 -3.08 2.73 5.53
CA GLN A 28 -1.87 3.36 4.97
C GLN A 28 -2.08 3.82 3.52
N THR A 29 -2.80 3.03 2.73
CA THR A 29 -3.12 3.35 1.34
C THR A 29 -4.07 4.54 1.26
N ASP A 30 -5.09 4.59 2.12
CA ASP A 30 -6.02 5.73 2.20
C ASP A 30 -5.33 7.03 2.61
N GLU A 31 -4.38 6.96 3.54
CA GLU A 31 -3.57 8.10 3.95
C GLU A 31 -2.71 8.61 2.79
N LEU A 32 -2.07 7.71 2.04
CA LEU A 32 -1.28 8.05 0.86
C LEU A 32 -2.14 8.62 -0.26
N LEU A 33 -3.34 8.07 -0.51
CA LEU A 33 -4.30 8.61 -1.47
C LEU A 33 -4.71 10.02 -1.11
N THR A 34 -5.09 10.24 0.15
CA THR A 34 -5.48 11.57 0.64
C THR A 34 -4.32 12.57 0.48
N LEU A 35 -3.09 12.14 0.73
CA LEU A 35 -1.90 12.97 0.57
C LEU A 35 -1.59 13.23 -0.91
N ALA A 36 -1.78 12.25 -1.79
CA ALA A 36 -1.60 12.38 -3.23
C ALA A 36 -2.63 13.33 -3.86
N GLU A 37 -3.89 13.25 -3.46
CA GLU A 37 -4.95 14.19 -3.87
C GLU A 37 -4.64 15.63 -3.41
N LYS A 38 -4.09 15.79 -2.21
CA LYS A 38 -3.66 17.10 -1.70
C LYS A 38 -2.43 17.61 -2.45
N ALA A 39 -1.45 16.74 -2.71
CA ALA A 39 -0.25 17.06 -3.48
C ALA A 39 -0.58 17.49 -4.91
N PHE A 40 -1.54 16.81 -5.57
CA PHE A 40 -2.04 17.19 -6.88
C PHE A 40 -2.53 18.66 -6.94
N ARG A 41 -3.15 19.13 -5.85
CA ARG A 41 -3.64 20.52 -5.74
C ARG A 41 -2.56 21.50 -5.22
N ASN A 42 -1.60 21.00 -4.47
CA ASN A 42 -0.55 21.77 -3.82
C ASN A 42 0.80 21.05 -3.96
N GLU A 43 1.55 21.47 -4.97
CA GLU A 43 2.86 20.91 -5.32
C GLU A 43 3.85 20.86 -4.15
N ALA A 44 3.72 21.76 -3.17
CA ALA A 44 4.57 21.78 -1.98
C ALA A 44 4.45 20.51 -1.10
N LEU A 45 3.38 19.74 -1.24
CA LEU A 45 3.15 18.49 -0.49
C LEU A 45 3.71 17.25 -1.20
N ALA A 46 4.24 17.38 -2.42
CA ALA A 46 4.82 16.24 -3.13
C ALA A 46 6.03 15.60 -2.42
N PRO A 47 6.97 16.38 -1.84
CA PRO A 47 8.07 15.81 -1.08
C PRO A 47 7.57 14.99 0.12
N GLU A 48 6.52 15.46 0.80
CA GLU A 48 5.88 14.73 1.91
C GLU A 48 5.27 13.41 1.42
N LEU A 49 4.59 13.42 0.27
CA LEU A 49 4.05 12.21 -0.35
C LEU A 49 5.15 11.19 -0.67
N VAL A 50 6.27 11.65 -1.24
CA VAL A 50 7.41 10.78 -1.56
C VAL A 50 7.99 10.17 -0.29
N THR A 51 8.28 10.99 0.74
CA THR A 51 8.79 10.50 2.02
C THR A 51 7.83 9.50 2.67
N LYS A 52 6.53 9.80 2.67
CA LYS A 52 5.51 8.90 3.23
C LYS A 52 5.38 7.60 2.45
N TRP A 53 5.54 7.63 1.13
CA TRP A 53 5.59 6.44 0.30
C TRP A 53 6.80 5.59 0.67
N GLU A 54 8.00 6.18 0.76
CA GLU A 54 9.24 5.49 1.09
C GLU A 54 9.21 4.84 2.49
N GLU A 55 8.60 5.50 3.48
CA GLU A 55 8.38 4.94 4.82
C GLU A 55 7.51 3.68 4.79
N LYS A 56 6.52 3.64 3.88
CA LYS A 56 5.45 2.63 3.86
C LYS A 56 5.68 1.53 2.83
N GLN A 57 6.52 1.76 1.81
CA GLN A 57 6.76 0.85 0.69
C GLN A 57 7.25 -0.53 1.13
N VAL A 58 8.02 -0.59 2.23
CA VAL A 58 8.53 -1.86 2.79
C VAL A 58 7.37 -2.73 3.29
N ALA A 59 6.38 -2.14 3.97
CA ALA A 59 5.23 -2.88 4.48
C ALA A 59 4.35 -3.42 3.34
N PHE A 60 4.18 -2.64 2.26
CA PHE A 60 3.47 -3.10 1.07
C PHE A 60 4.22 -4.23 0.35
N ALA A 61 5.54 -4.13 0.21
CA ALA A 61 6.38 -5.15 -0.41
C ALA A 61 6.31 -6.50 0.32
N VAL A 62 6.34 -6.46 1.66
CA VAL A 62 6.24 -7.68 2.50
C VAL A 62 4.87 -8.34 2.35
N PHE A 63 3.79 -7.56 2.24
CA PHE A 63 2.43 -8.11 2.16
C PHE A 63 2.06 -8.64 0.78
N LEU A 64 2.45 -7.93 -0.29
CA LEU A 64 2.11 -8.30 -1.66
C LEU A 64 3.06 -9.36 -2.25
N GLY A 65 4.23 -9.54 -1.64
CA GLY A 65 5.34 -10.28 -2.23
C GLY A 65 6.12 -9.39 -3.20
N HIS A 66 7.45 -9.57 -3.23
CA HIS A 66 8.36 -8.67 -3.93
C HIS A 66 8.04 -8.55 -5.43
N ASP A 67 7.59 -9.63 -6.09
CA ASP A 67 7.31 -9.63 -7.54
C ASP A 67 6.03 -8.85 -7.89
N HIS A 68 4.95 -9.03 -7.12
CA HIS A 68 3.71 -8.26 -7.27
C HIS A 68 3.91 -6.79 -6.86
N PHE A 69 4.71 -6.57 -5.82
CA PHE A 69 5.08 -5.23 -5.43
C PHE A 69 5.93 -4.55 -6.50
N GLU A 70 6.96 -5.16 -7.09
CA GLU A 70 7.74 -4.57 -8.19
C GLU A 70 6.86 -4.24 -9.41
N SER A 71 5.88 -5.09 -9.74
CA SER A 71 4.91 -4.82 -10.81
C SER A 71 4.04 -3.59 -10.55
N LEU A 72 3.65 -3.33 -9.29
CA LEU A 72 2.82 -2.17 -8.90
C LEU A 72 3.69 -0.93 -8.61
N ASN A 73 4.84 -1.13 -7.98
CA ASN A 73 5.85 -0.16 -7.59
C ASN A 73 6.61 0.39 -8.80
N GLY A 74 6.77 -0.40 -9.87
CA GLY A 74 7.27 0.09 -11.16
C GLY A 74 6.49 1.29 -11.70
N SER A 75 5.24 1.46 -11.27
CA SER A 75 4.37 2.60 -11.61
C SER A 75 4.30 3.70 -10.53
N VAL A 76 4.79 3.45 -9.30
CA VAL A 76 4.92 4.48 -8.23
C VAL A 76 6.37 5.00 -8.12
N LYS A 77 7.29 4.42 -8.90
CA LYS A 77 8.61 4.99 -9.22
C LYS A 77 8.52 6.37 -9.91
N VAL A 78 7.33 6.88 -10.24
CA VAL A 78 7.07 8.20 -10.83
C VAL A 78 7.21 9.35 -9.81
N LEU A 79 7.07 9.07 -8.51
CA LEU A 79 7.18 10.09 -7.45
C LEU A 79 8.59 10.75 -7.36
N PRO A 80 9.71 10.02 -7.51
CA PRO A 80 11.04 10.62 -7.69
C PRO A 80 11.25 11.38 -9.02
N TYR A 81 10.40 11.17 -10.03
CA TYR A 81 10.49 11.82 -11.35
C TYR A 81 9.61 13.07 -11.48
N LEU A 82 9.22 13.69 -10.36
CA LEU A 82 8.66 15.06 -10.31
C LEU A 82 9.70 16.11 -10.75
N LYS A 83 10.23 15.98 -11.97
CA LYS A 83 11.01 16.99 -12.66
C LYS A 83 10.04 17.92 -13.38
N GLN A 84 9.64 18.98 -12.68
CA GLN A 84 9.15 20.31 -13.09
C GLN A 84 8.20 20.52 -14.30
N GLU A 85 8.05 19.62 -15.27
CA GLU A 85 7.21 19.82 -16.46
C GLU A 85 5.92 18.98 -16.45
N ASP A 86 5.91 17.76 -15.88
CA ASP A 86 4.74 16.85 -15.85
C ASP A 86 4.27 16.46 -14.43
N TYR A 87 4.43 17.38 -13.47
CA TYR A 87 4.09 17.13 -12.05
C TYR A 87 2.67 16.59 -11.84
N ARG A 88 1.68 17.20 -12.52
CA ARG A 88 0.27 16.84 -12.35
C ARG A 88 -0.06 15.47 -12.93
N GLU A 89 0.57 15.12 -14.05
CA GLU A 89 0.37 13.82 -14.69
C GLU A 89 0.96 12.71 -13.82
N ALA A 90 2.16 12.91 -13.30
CA ALA A 90 2.80 12.02 -12.34
C ALA A 90 1.97 11.82 -11.06
N CYS A 91 1.41 12.90 -10.49
CA CYS A 91 0.51 12.79 -9.34
C CYS A 91 -0.80 12.07 -9.68
N ALA A 92 -1.39 12.31 -10.86
CA ALA A 92 -2.60 11.61 -11.30
C ALA A 92 -2.36 10.11 -11.48
N GLU A 93 -1.23 9.73 -12.08
CA GLU A 93 -0.81 8.33 -12.22
C GLU A 93 -0.58 7.68 -10.85
N ALA A 94 0.08 8.39 -9.93
CA ALA A 94 0.27 7.90 -8.56
C ALA A 94 -1.06 7.63 -7.85
N ILE A 95 -2.07 8.50 -8.01
CA ILE A 95 -3.41 8.30 -7.43
C ILE A 95 -4.03 7.02 -8.00
N VAL A 96 -4.06 6.85 -9.33
CA VAL A 96 -4.61 5.65 -9.98
C VAL A 96 -3.92 4.38 -9.47
N LYS A 97 -2.60 4.40 -9.32
CA LYS A 97 -1.84 3.25 -8.83
C LYS A 97 -2.09 2.94 -7.36
N LEU A 98 -2.26 3.96 -6.52
CA LEU A 98 -2.66 3.78 -5.14
C LEU A 98 -4.10 3.24 -5.02
N GLU A 99 -5.00 3.60 -5.94
CA GLU A 99 -6.35 3.01 -6.02
C GLU A 99 -6.32 1.54 -6.46
N GLU A 100 -5.50 1.20 -7.46
CA GLU A 100 -5.24 -0.19 -7.88
C GLU A 100 -4.70 -1.02 -6.71
N LEU A 101 -3.73 -0.48 -5.97
CA LEU A 101 -3.15 -1.08 -4.78
C LEU A 101 -4.22 -1.37 -3.70
N LYS A 102 -5.09 -0.39 -3.43
CA LYS A 102 -6.19 -0.52 -2.46
C LYS A 102 -7.18 -1.62 -2.87
N SER A 103 -7.56 -1.66 -4.15
CA SER A 103 -8.43 -2.69 -4.71
C SER A 103 -7.82 -4.07 -4.55
N HIS A 104 -6.52 -4.21 -4.82
CA HIS A 104 -5.79 -5.47 -4.67
C HIS A 104 -5.69 -5.93 -3.22
N ILE A 105 -5.34 -5.05 -2.28
CA ILE A 105 -5.30 -5.39 -0.83
C ILE A 105 -6.68 -5.87 -0.36
N SER A 106 -7.75 -5.22 -0.82
CA SER A 106 -9.13 -5.59 -0.51
C SER A 106 -9.55 -6.93 -1.13
N PHE A 107 -9.09 -7.23 -2.36
CA PHE A 107 -9.36 -8.50 -3.05
C PHE A 107 -8.61 -9.68 -2.42
N SER A 108 -7.31 -9.52 -2.15
CA SER A 108 -6.49 -10.55 -1.51
C SER A 108 -7.05 -10.93 -0.14
N PHE A 109 -7.60 -9.97 0.61
CA PHE A 109 -8.31 -10.26 1.86
C PHE A 109 -9.60 -11.06 1.63
N LYS A 110 -10.44 -10.69 0.66
CA LYS A 110 -11.69 -11.42 0.35
C LYS A 110 -11.46 -12.88 -0.07
N ASN A 111 -10.33 -13.22 -0.70
CA ASN A 111 -10.02 -14.59 -1.08
C ASN A 111 -9.39 -15.42 0.06
N LEU A 112 -9.04 -14.80 1.19
CA LEU A 112 -8.47 -15.46 2.37
C LEU A 112 -9.53 -15.92 3.38
N PHE A 113 -10.80 -15.51 3.21
CA PHE A 113 -11.96 -15.82 4.05
C PHE A 113 -13.10 -16.41 3.21
#